data_AF-A0A1I8BTU4-F1
#
_entry.id   AF-A0A1I8BTU4-F1
#
_cell.length_a   1.000
_cell.length_b   1.000
_cell.length_c   1.000
_cell.angle_alpha   90.00
_cell.angle_beta   90.00
_cell.angle_gamma   90.00
#
_symmetry.space_group_name_H-M   'P 1'
#
loop_
_entity.id
_entity.type
_entity.pdbx_description
1 polymer ?
#
loop_
_entity_poly.entity_id
_entity_poly.type
_entity_poly.pdbx_seq_one_letter_code
_entity_poly.pdbx_strand_id
1 'polypeptide(L)'
;MLRLDSFAYRLLWHFKSFLRFRNRGPDPIIYNEPCRNFIPPLNFERLLDKEKAKNFEAFKEELKIITRVFNHLPEKLDEKDWHSLVQLPNTKDRFFYLRFLYKREKKRTKEEMNKLKYEEIKKQKRIENKINEKEQCLIYLRNSHIDSLEKRLASNKIIKAFQLKEEYPIIAIDCRWLHLHTERGLNLACKQLKYLIGKNRDYEFPWPLYLTNSIKENNFKIEEAKRKHFAIINGNYFTAHLTSKSYLELFPELREKQRIVYLSPHSREPLESVEPNTCYVIGGIVDAYSEPEIPSKASLEVATQEGIQCKRLNLDYRQLKGGNPMFTLDQVLDILHDVYNDAEWEETIRRYVPKRKFESKSEKELSLKNFYKNVNERNKQIIGILQRNCGNNKPSTSINLQRINGYHTSTNCLEEKKEIKFSSKQQPFDGTIRRKQGGITNRERQKNNYKSLIDLYFPKMLDYTNLQKIIGFAVVLDEMDEEDKRQKMDILYFLLLTMNLIFCLVLRRKMIIERARKMIK
;
A
#
# COMPACT_ATOMS: atom_id res chain seq x y z
N MET A 1 8.30 -31.46 10.31
CA MET A 1 8.57 -30.00 10.24
C MET A 1 8.97 -29.53 11.63
N LEU A 2 10.10 -28.84 11.78
CA LEU A 2 10.55 -28.34 13.09
C LEU A 2 9.49 -27.41 13.71
N ARG A 3 9.27 -27.51 15.03
CA ARG A 3 8.36 -26.59 15.72
C ARG A 3 9.00 -25.19 15.80
N LEU A 4 8.21 -24.15 15.56
CA LEU A 4 8.71 -22.76 15.50
C LEU A 4 9.17 -22.22 16.85
N ASP A 5 8.76 -22.85 17.95
CA ASP A 5 9.16 -22.60 19.34
C ASP A 5 10.41 -23.38 19.77
N SER A 6 10.96 -24.24 18.91
CA SER A 6 12.17 -25.02 19.22
C SER A 6 13.45 -24.20 19.08
N PHE A 7 14.42 -24.46 19.97
CA PHE A 7 15.76 -23.87 19.91
C PHE A 7 16.46 -24.13 18.57
N ALA A 8 16.35 -25.35 18.04
CA ALA A 8 16.90 -25.74 16.75
C ALA A 8 16.30 -24.92 15.59
N TYR A 9 14.98 -24.68 15.57
CA TYR A 9 14.36 -23.84 14.55
C TYR A 9 14.82 -22.38 14.65
N ARG A 10 14.92 -21.86 15.88
CA ARG A 10 15.39 -20.49 16.14
C ARG A 10 16.82 -20.30 15.64
N LEU A 11 17.74 -21.22 15.93
CA LEU A 11 19.11 -21.19 15.41
C LEU A 11 19.14 -21.22 13.89
N LEU A 12 18.41 -22.15 13.27
CA LEU A 12 18.31 -22.27 11.82
C LEU A 12 17.76 -21.00 11.18
N TRP A 13 16.73 -20.39 11.78
CA TRP A 13 16.15 -19.14 11.28
C TRP A 13 17.13 -17.97 11.39
N HIS A 14 17.85 -17.83 12.51
CA HIS A 14 18.88 -16.79 12.67
C HIS A 14 20.02 -16.98 11.68
N PHE A 15 20.48 -18.22 11.46
CA PHE A 15 21.49 -18.55 10.46
C PHE A 15 21.04 -18.17 9.04
N LYS A 16 19.81 -18.55 8.66
CA LYS A 16 19.21 -18.16 7.36
C LYS A 16 19.07 -16.65 7.22
N SER A 17 18.74 -15.95 8.31
CA SER A 17 18.61 -14.50 8.34
C SER A 17 19.97 -13.81 8.19
N PHE A 18 20.98 -14.27 8.89
CA PHE A 18 22.35 -13.78 8.81
C PHE A 18 22.93 -13.92 7.39
N LEU A 19 22.68 -15.07 6.75
CA LEU A 19 23.09 -15.34 5.37
C LEU A 19 22.16 -14.76 4.29
N ARG A 20 21.13 -13.99 4.68
CA ARG A 20 20.19 -13.32 3.76
C ARG A 20 19.51 -14.26 2.76
N PHE A 21 19.17 -15.48 3.18
CA PHE A 21 18.38 -16.39 2.33
C PHE A 21 17.04 -15.76 1.94
N ARG A 22 16.64 -15.92 0.68
CA ARG A 22 15.38 -15.37 0.14
C ARG A 22 14.13 -16.02 0.77
N ASN A 23 14.24 -17.27 1.23
CA ASN A 23 13.17 -17.98 1.95
C ASN A 23 13.65 -18.39 3.36
N ARG A 24 13.42 -17.51 4.33
CA ARG A 24 13.79 -17.74 5.74
C ARG A 24 12.79 -18.63 6.49
N GLY A 25 11.61 -18.86 5.91
CA GLY A 25 10.48 -19.49 6.59
C GLY A 25 9.77 -18.56 7.59
N PRO A 26 8.77 -19.06 8.32
CA PRO A 26 8.08 -18.31 9.38
C PRO A 26 9.01 -17.82 10.48
N ASP A 27 8.69 -16.68 11.09
CA ASP A 27 9.44 -16.18 12.23
C ASP A 27 9.30 -17.13 13.44
N PRO A 28 10.37 -17.37 14.21
CA PRO A 28 10.34 -18.25 15.39
C PRO A 28 9.42 -17.70 16.48
N ILE A 29 8.76 -18.60 17.20
CA ILE A 29 7.92 -18.26 18.35
C ILE A 29 8.84 -18.25 19.57
N ILE A 30 8.84 -17.15 20.31
CA ILE A 30 9.68 -16.95 21.49
C ILE A 30 8.76 -16.63 22.64
N TYR A 31 8.92 -17.36 23.75
CA TYR A 31 8.25 -17.05 25.00
C TYR A 31 9.02 -15.91 25.68
N ASN A 32 8.42 -14.73 25.68
CA ASN A 32 8.94 -13.55 26.37
C ASN A 32 8.14 -13.30 27.65
N GLU A 33 8.58 -12.32 28.43
CA GLU A 33 7.72 -11.71 29.45
C GLU A 33 6.40 -11.21 28.81
N PRO A 34 5.26 -11.24 29.55
CA PRO A 34 3.98 -10.80 29.03
C PRO A 34 4.06 -9.39 28.44
N CYS A 35 3.82 -9.26 27.13
CA CYS A 35 3.93 -7.97 26.45
C CYS A 35 2.76 -7.02 26.76
N ARG A 36 1.67 -7.53 27.35
CA ARG A 36 0.47 -6.80 27.75
C ARG A 36 -0.08 -7.37 29.05
N ASN A 37 -0.69 -6.49 29.85
CA ASN A 37 -1.50 -6.88 31.00
C ASN A 37 -2.94 -6.41 30.78
N PHE A 38 -3.81 -7.31 30.34
CA PHE A 38 -5.21 -6.99 30.09
C PHE A 38 -6.03 -7.23 31.36
N ILE A 39 -6.64 -6.17 31.87
CA ILE A 39 -7.49 -6.22 33.08
C ILE A 39 -8.95 -6.07 32.64
N PRO A 40 -9.85 -7.01 32.99
CA PRO A 40 -11.26 -6.90 32.66
C PRO A 40 -11.96 -5.80 33.46
N PRO A 41 -13.12 -5.30 33.00
CA PRO A 41 -13.91 -4.32 33.74
C PRO A 41 -14.34 -4.84 35.13
N LEU A 42 -14.58 -3.91 36.06
CA LEU A 42 -15.00 -4.25 37.43
C LEU A 42 -16.33 -5.02 37.40
N ASN A 43 -16.45 -6.09 38.19
CA ASN A 43 -17.63 -6.97 38.25
C ASN A 43 -18.03 -7.65 36.93
N PHE A 44 -17.21 -7.56 35.88
CA PHE A 44 -17.53 -8.13 34.56
C PHE A 44 -17.88 -9.62 34.63
N GLU A 45 -17.13 -10.40 35.41
CA GLU A 45 -17.35 -11.84 35.59
C GLU A 45 -18.68 -12.17 36.26
N ARG A 46 -19.14 -11.34 37.20
CA ARG A 46 -20.40 -11.55 37.93
C ARG A 46 -21.64 -11.34 37.05
N LEU A 47 -21.48 -10.62 35.95
CA LEU A 47 -22.54 -10.32 34.98
C LEU A 47 -22.64 -11.39 33.88
N LEU A 48 -21.75 -12.39 33.87
CA LEU A 48 -21.75 -13.46 32.89
C LEU A 48 -22.64 -14.62 33.34
N ASP A 49 -23.37 -15.20 32.40
CA ASP A 49 -24.03 -16.50 32.61
C ASP A 49 -22.98 -17.61 32.81
N LYS A 50 -23.42 -18.77 33.32
CA LYS A 50 -22.51 -19.88 33.67
C LYS A 50 -21.64 -20.35 32.49
N GLU A 51 -22.20 -20.34 31.28
CA GLU A 51 -21.48 -20.77 30.07
C GLU A 51 -20.43 -19.74 29.64
N LYS A 52 -20.79 -18.46 29.62
CA LYS A 52 -19.87 -17.35 29.32
C LYS A 52 -18.80 -17.18 30.38
N ALA A 53 -19.11 -17.41 31.66
CA ALA A 53 -18.12 -17.38 32.74
C ALA A 53 -17.04 -18.45 32.52
N LYS A 54 -17.44 -19.69 32.17
CA LYS A 54 -16.50 -20.76 31.82
C LYS A 54 -15.66 -20.41 30.59
N ASN A 55 -16.28 -19.82 29.56
CA ASN A 55 -15.55 -19.38 28.36
C ASN A 55 -14.58 -18.22 28.67
N PHE A 56 -14.95 -17.34 29.60
CA PHE A 56 -14.13 -16.25 30.06
C PHE A 56 -12.91 -16.74 30.86
N GLU A 57 -13.05 -17.73 31.74
CA GLU A 57 -11.91 -18.37 32.41
C GLU A 57 -10.94 -18.99 31.41
N ALA A 58 -11.46 -19.74 30.42
CA ALA A 58 -10.62 -20.29 29.36
C ALA A 58 -9.87 -19.17 28.59
N PHE A 59 -10.54 -18.04 28.32
CA PHE A 59 -9.92 -16.89 27.69
C PHE A 59 -8.84 -16.23 28.58
N LYS A 60 -9.01 -16.16 29.91
CA LYS A 60 -7.97 -15.65 30.82
C LYS A 60 -6.70 -16.49 30.75
N GLU A 61 -6.82 -17.82 30.72
CA GLU A 61 -5.68 -18.72 30.56
C GLU A 61 -5.00 -18.54 29.19
N GLU A 62 -5.78 -18.37 28.13
CA GLU A 62 -5.24 -18.04 26.80
C GLU A 62 -4.48 -16.72 26.82
N LEU A 63 -4.99 -15.69 27.51
CA LEU A 63 -4.34 -14.39 27.63
C LEU A 63 -2.97 -14.48 28.33
N LYS A 64 -2.82 -15.34 29.34
CA LYS A 64 -1.53 -15.55 30.03
C LYS A 64 -0.45 -16.08 29.09
N ILE A 65 -0.84 -16.83 28.06
CA ILE A 65 0.09 -17.45 27.09
C ILE A 65 0.28 -16.56 25.87
N ILE A 66 -0.80 -16.05 25.28
CA ILE A 66 -0.75 -15.25 24.04
C ILE A 66 0.12 -14.01 24.20
N THR A 67 0.08 -13.37 25.37
CA THR A 67 0.89 -12.19 25.71
C THR A 67 2.38 -12.48 25.79
N ARG A 68 2.77 -13.75 25.96
CA ARG A 68 4.17 -14.18 25.98
C ARG A 68 4.70 -14.59 24.61
N VAL A 69 3.84 -15.15 23.76
CA VAL A 69 4.23 -15.75 22.47
C VAL A 69 3.90 -14.88 21.25
N PHE A 70 3.06 -13.85 21.42
CA PHE A 70 2.57 -13.03 20.32
C PHE A 70 2.55 -11.53 20.64
N ASN A 71 3.40 -10.77 19.95
CA ASN A 71 3.61 -9.35 20.22
C ASN A 71 2.64 -8.41 19.48
N HIS A 72 1.79 -8.93 18.57
CA HIS A 72 0.89 -8.11 17.75
C HIS A 72 -0.51 -8.05 18.38
N LEU A 73 -0.55 -7.60 19.62
CA LEU A 73 -1.75 -7.46 20.45
C LEU A 73 -2.10 -5.98 20.64
N PRO A 74 -3.40 -5.65 20.80
CA PRO A 74 -3.83 -4.28 21.02
C PRO A 74 -3.20 -3.68 22.28
N GLU A 75 -3.16 -2.35 22.35
CA GLU A 75 -2.64 -1.66 23.54
C GLU A 75 -3.59 -1.79 24.73
N LYS A 76 -4.90 -1.69 24.47
CA LYS A 76 -5.95 -1.80 25.49
C LYS A 76 -7.15 -2.57 24.94
N LEU A 77 -7.97 -3.11 25.82
CA LEU A 77 -9.26 -3.72 25.48
C LEU A 77 -10.36 -2.92 26.16
N ASP A 78 -11.25 -2.33 25.36
CA ASP A 78 -12.40 -1.61 25.86
C ASP A 78 -13.51 -2.60 26.26
N GLU A 79 -14.50 -2.14 27.04
CA GLU A 79 -15.62 -2.98 27.53
C GLU A 79 -16.33 -3.75 26.40
N LYS A 80 -16.55 -3.10 25.25
CA LYS A 80 -17.13 -3.74 24.05
C LYS A 80 -16.28 -4.88 23.50
N ASP A 81 -14.95 -4.75 23.57
CA ASP A 81 -14.02 -5.76 23.09
C ASP A 81 -14.02 -6.97 24.03
N TRP A 82 -14.09 -6.75 25.35
CA TRP A 82 -14.25 -7.82 26.35
C TRP A 82 -15.54 -8.62 26.12
N HIS A 83 -16.68 -7.94 25.92
CA HIS A 83 -17.94 -8.62 25.60
C HIS A 83 -17.86 -9.43 24.30
N SER A 84 -17.23 -8.87 23.26
CA SER A 84 -17.06 -9.56 21.98
C SER A 84 -16.18 -10.81 22.11
N LEU A 85 -15.10 -10.73 22.89
CA LEU A 85 -14.17 -11.84 23.13
C LEU A 85 -14.80 -13.00 23.91
N VAL A 86 -15.65 -12.70 24.90
CA VAL A 86 -16.37 -13.72 25.69
C VAL A 86 -17.45 -14.42 24.87
N GLN A 87 -18.04 -13.75 23.87
CA GLN A 87 -19.01 -14.38 22.97
C GLN A 87 -18.36 -15.35 21.97
N LEU A 88 -17.07 -15.19 21.68
CA LEU A 88 -16.37 -16.06 20.74
C LEU A 88 -16.07 -17.42 21.40
N PRO A 89 -16.54 -18.55 20.83
CA PRO A 89 -16.54 -19.83 21.51
C PRO A 89 -15.17 -20.54 21.51
N ASN A 90 -14.28 -20.19 20.58
CA ASN A 90 -13.03 -20.92 20.39
C ASN A 90 -11.79 -20.00 20.40
N THR A 91 -10.66 -20.59 20.78
CA THR A 91 -9.33 -19.96 20.87
C THR A 91 -8.90 -19.29 19.56
N LYS A 92 -9.22 -19.93 18.43
CA LYS A 92 -8.83 -19.46 17.10
C LYS A 92 -9.48 -18.10 16.80
N ASP A 93 -10.78 -17.99 17.03
CA ASP A 93 -11.54 -16.78 16.75
C ASP A 93 -11.12 -15.64 17.69
N ARG A 94 -10.91 -15.94 18.98
CA ARG A 94 -10.37 -14.96 19.94
C ARG A 94 -8.98 -14.45 19.54
N PHE A 95 -8.07 -15.34 19.15
CA PHE A 95 -6.75 -14.97 18.63
C PHE A 95 -6.85 -14.04 17.41
N PHE A 96 -7.71 -14.38 16.45
CA PHE A 96 -7.90 -13.57 15.26
C PHE A 96 -8.58 -12.23 15.53
N TYR A 97 -9.49 -12.16 16.50
CA TYR A 97 -10.11 -10.92 16.96
C TYR A 97 -9.08 -9.98 17.59
N LEU A 98 -8.25 -10.46 18.52
CA LEU A 98 -7.15 -9.68 19.10
C LEU A 98 -6.19 -9.14 18.03
N ARG A 99 -5.83 -9.98 17.06
CA ARG A 99 -5.00 -9.55 15.92
C ARG A 99 -5.68 -8.49 15.06
N PHE A 100 -7.00 -8.54 14.91
CA PHE A 100 -7.76 -7.51 14.21
C PHE A 100 -7.74 -6.18 14.94
N LEU A 101 -7.96 -6.18 16.27
CA LEU A 101 -7.87 -4.98 17.09
C LEU A 101 -6.52 -4.30 16.94
N TYR A 102 -5.43 -5.06 17.04
CA TYR A 102 -4.08 -4.55 16.80
C TYR A 102 -3.91 -3.91 15.41
N LYS A 103 -4.38 -4.58 14.35
CA LYS A 103 -4.30 -4.04 12.99
C LYS A 103 -5.09 -2.74 12.83
N ARG A 104 -6.26 -2.66 13.46
CA ARG A 104 -7.11 -1.46 13.48
C ARG A 104 -6.38 -0.30 14.15
N GLU A 105 -5.77 -0.51 15.32
CA GLU A 105 -4.95 0.50 16.01
C GLU A 105 -3.74 0.96 15.19
N LYS A 106 -2.99 0.02 14.59
CA LYS A 106 -1.84 0.36 13.73
C LYS A 106 -2.25 1.17 12.49
N LYS A 107 -3.44 0.94 11.97
CA LYS A 107 -3.97 1.75 10.87
C LYS A 107 -4.27 3.17 11.32
N ARG A 108 -4.98 3.35 12.45
CA ARG A 108 -5.31 4.66 13.02
C ARG A 108 -4.07 5.47 13.36
N THR A 109 -3.12 4.88 14.09
CA THR A 109 -1.85 5.53 14.44
C THR A 109 -1.04 5.94 13.21
N LYS A 110 -1.03 5.12 12.15
CA LYS A 110 -0.38 5.50 10.87
C LYS A 110 -1.06 6.69 10.20
N GLU A 111 -2.40 6.72 10.18
CA GLU A 111 -3.17 7.84 9.62
C GLU A 111 -2.92 9.13 10.42
N GLU A 112 -2.92 9.05 11.74
CA GLU A 112 -2.59 10.15 12.65
C GLU A 112 -1.15 10.64 12.48
N MET A 113 -0.17 9.73 12.45
CA MET A 113 1.22 10.07 12.18
C MET A 113 1.40 10.76 10.82
N ASN A 114 0.70 10.30 9.78
CA ASN A 114 0.77 10.94 8.47
C ASN A 114 0.14 12.34 8.49
N LYS A 115 -0.95 12.53 9.24
CA LYS A 115 -1.57 13.84 9.45
C LYS A 115 -0.63 14.79 10.20
N LEU A 116 -0.02 14.32 11.28
CA LEU A 116 0.97 15.10 12.05
C LEU A 116 2.19 15.46 11.20
N LYS A 117 2.73 14.52 10.41
CA LYS A 117 3.81 14.81 9.46
C LYS A 117 3.41 15.85 8.43
N TYR A 118 2.20 15.77 7.90
CA TYR A 118 1.69 16.76 6.95
C TYR A 118 1.55 18.15 7.60
N GLU A 119 1.06 18.20 8.84
CA GLU A 119 0.98 19.43 9.63
C GLU A 119 2.36 19.98 10.00
N GLU A 120 3.32 19.12 10.31
CA GLU A 120 4.71 19.47 10.63
C GLU A 120 5.44 20.00 9.41
N ILE A 121 5.29 19.37 8.24
CA ILE A 121 5.77 19.91 6.95
C ILE A 121 5.14 21.28 6.70
N LYS A 122 3.85 21.46 6.99
CA LYS A 122 3.17 22.76 6.86
C LYS A 122 3.71 23.79 7.87
N LYS A 123 4.05 23.38 9.10
CA LYS A 123 4.66 24.25 10.13
C LYS A 123 6.11 24.59 9.82
N GLN A 124 6.93 23.65 9.35
CA GLN A 124 8.30 23.90 8.92
C GLN A 124 8.33 24.87 7.75
N LYS A 125 7.46 24.68 6.74
CA LYS A 125 7.25 25.70 5.69
C LYS A 125 6.88 27.07 6.27
N ARG A 126 6.12 27.14 7.37
CA ARG A 126 5.78 28.41 8.04
C ARG A 126 6.94 29.03 8.84
N ILE A 127 7.81 28.20 9.46
CA ILE A 127 8.95 28.65 10.26
C ILE A 127 10.12 29.07 9.37
N GLU A 128 10.37 28.34 8.29
CA GLU A 128 11.26 28.75 7.20
C GLU A 128 10.82 30.11 6.64
N ASN A 129 9.50 30.31 6.53
CA ASN A 129 8.87 31.60 6.24
C ASN A 129 8.80 32.60 7.42
N LYS A 130 9.47 32.38 8.56
CA LYS A 130 9.57 33.34 9.70
C LYS A 130 11.00 33.79 10.02
N ILE A 131 12.02 32.99 9.72
CA ILE A 131 13.42 33.34 10.03
C ILE A 131 13.92 34.53 9.16
N ASN A 132 13.23 34.86 8.08
CA ASN A 132 13.55 35.98 7.18
C ASN A 132 12.79 37.29 7.55
N GLU A 133 12.49 37.52 8.84
CA GLU A 133 11.45 38.44 9.33
C GLU A 133 11.67 39.95 9.06
N LYS A 134 12.90 40.43 8.78
CA LYS A 134 13.15 41.82 8.34
C LYS A 134 12.98 42.04 6.83
N GLU A 135 13.13 41.00 6.01
CA GLU A 135 12.74 41.00 4.60
C GLU A 135 11.27 40.61 4.42
N GLN A 136 10.64 39.95 5.40
CA GLN A 136 9.32 39.34 5.27
C GLN A 136 8.11 40.25 5.40
N CYS A 137 8.22 41.48 5.92
CA CYS A 137 7.06 42.38 5.89
C CYS A 137 6.72 42.80 4.44
N LEU A 138 7.75 43.07 3.63
CA LEU A 138 7.63 43.22 2.17
C LEU A 138 7.22 41.90 1.51
N ILE A 139 7.77 40.74 1.93
CA ILE A 139 7.43 39.43 1.34
C ILE A 139 6.02 38.95 1.72
N TYR A 140 5.42 39.33 2.85
CA TYR A 140 4.05 38.92 3.23
C TYR A 140 2.99 39.70 2.43
N LEU A 141 3.19 41.01 2.25
CA LEU A 141 2.44 41.80 1.27
C LEU A 141 2.67 41.25 -0.15
N ARG A 142 3.92 40.91 -0.48
CA ARG A 142 4.26 40.25 -1.75
C ARG A 142 3.64 38.86 -1.88
N ASN A 143 3.46 38.07 -0.83
CA ASN A 143 2.97 36.69 -0.88
C ASN A 143 1.44 36.62 -0.94
N SER A 144 0.74 37.49 -0.22
CA SER A 144 -0.71 37.65 -0.42
C SER A 144 -1.02 38.24 -1.81
N HIS A 145 -0.17 39.16 -2.28
CA HIS A 145 -0.21 39.67 -3.65
C HIS A 145 0.23 38.62 -4.67
N ILE A 146 1.21 37.75 -4.38
CA ILE A 146 1.66 36.64 -5.25
C ILE A 146 0.59 35.58 -5.31
N ASP A 147 0.01 35.14 -4.19
CA ASP A 147 -1.12 34.19 -4.19
C ASP A 147 -2.31 34.77 -4.98
N SER A 148 -2.58 36.07 -4.83
CA SER A 148 -3.61 36.77 -5.60
C SER A 148 -3.25 36.88 -7.08
N LEU A 149 -1.99 37.18 -7.40
CA LEU A 149 -1.46 37.25 -8.76
C LEU A 149 -1.45 35.88 -9.42
N GLU A 150 -1.01 34.82 -8.75
CA GLU A 150 -1.01 33.44 -9.22
C GLU A 150 -2.42 32.99 -9.52
N LYS A 151 -3.38 33.29 -8.62
CA LYS A 151 -4.80 33.05 -8.89
C LYS A 151 -5.28 33.85 -10.10
N ARG A 152 -4.91 35.14 -10.21
CA ARG A 152 -5.28 35.99 -11.35
C ARG A 152 -4.65 35.50 -12.65
N LEU A 153 -3.40 35.06 -12.62
CA LEU A 153 -2.68 34.48 -13.76
C LEU A 153 -3.31 33.16 -14.19
N ALA A 154 -3.63 32.29 -13.23
CA ALA A 154 -4.36 31.05 -13.49
C ALA A 154 -5.74 31.34 -14.10
N SER A 155 -6.50 32.29 -13.55
CA SER A 155 -7.77 32.72 -14.14
C SER A 155 -7.59 33.29 -15.55
N ASN A 156 -6.57 34.12 -15.78
CA ASN A 156 -6.27 34.69 -17.10
C ASN A 156 -5.91 33.60 -18.12
N LYS A 157 -5.12 32.59 -17.74
CA LYS A 157 -4.81 31.45 -18.60
C LYS A 157 -6.07 30.70 -19.01
N ILE A 158 -6.98 30.48 -18.06
CA ILE A 158 -8.26 29.81 -18.33
C ILE A 158 -9.13 30.65 -19.26
N ILE A 159 -9.28 31.96 -19.00
CA ILE A 159 -10.03 32.86 -19.89
C ILE A 159 -9.47 32.81 -21.32
N LYS A 160 -8.13 32.88 -21.47
CA LYS A 160 -7.47 32.74 -22.77
C LYS A 160 -7.78 31.41 -23.44
N ALA A 161 -7.76 30.31 -22.70
CA ALA A 161 -8.11 28.99 -23.24
C ALA A 161 -9.54 28.98 -23.81
N PHE A 162 -10.51 29.57 -23.09
CA PHE A 162 -11.89 29.68 -23.58
C PHE A 162 -12.03 30.62 -24.78
N GLN A 163 -11.26 31.72 -24.84
CA GLN A 163 -11.25 32.65 -25.98
C GLN A 163 -10.63 32.02 -27.23
N LEU A 164 -9.56 31.24 -27.06
CA LEU A 164 -8.83 30.57 -28.13
C LEU A 164 -9.23 29.09 -28.24
N LYS A 165 -10.51 28.77 -28.01
CA LYS A 165 -10.99 27.37 -27.99
C LYS A 165 -10.73 26.60 -29.28
N GLU A 166 -10.51 27.31 -30.39
CA GLU A 166 -10.20 26.75 -31.70
C GLU A 166 -8.71 26.39 -31.86
N GLU A 167 -7.84 26.91 -31.00
CA GLU A 167 -6.40 26.60 -31.02
C GLU A 167 -6.04 25.41 -30.13
N TYR A 168 -6.96 24.99 -29.24
CA TYR A 168 -6.70 23.95 -28.25
C TYR A 168 -7.76 22.84 -28.29
N PRO A 169 -7.43 21.62 -27.82
CA PRO A 169 -8.42 20.61 -27.52
C PRO A 169 -9.42 21.08 -26.46
N ILE A 170 -10.66 20.61 -26.54
CA ILE A 170 -11.72 20.89 -25.55
C ILE A 170 -11.97 19.61 -24.76
N ILE A 171 -12.07 19.72 -23.43
CA ILE A 171 -12.44 18.59 -22.56
C ILE A 171 -13.87 18.78 -22.08
N ALA A 172 -14.72 17.79 -22.35
CA ALA A 172 -16.05 17.70 -21.77
C ALA A 172 -16.14 16.49 -20.83
N ILE A 173 -16.51 16.73 -19.58
CA ILE A 173 -16.86 15.65 -18.66
C ILE A 173 -18.36 15.45 -18.69
N ASP A 174 -18.77 14.24 -19.06
CA ASP A 174 -20.16 13.85 -19.11
C ASP A 174 -20.65 13.43 -17.72
N CYS A 175 -21.34 14.35 -17.04
CA CYS A 175 -21.79 14.17 -15.67
C CYS A 175 -23.14 13.43 -15.55
N ARG A 176 -23.68 12.87 -16.64
CA ARG A 176 -25.04 12.27 -16.63
C ARG A 176 -25.20 11.18 -15.57
N TRP A 177 -24.14 10.41 -15.27
CA TRP A 177 -24.20 9.30 -14.31
C TRP A 177 -23.97 9.71 -12.85
N LEU A 178 -23.67 10.97 -12.53
CA LEU A 178 -23.33 11.35 -11.16
C LEU A 178 -24.44 10.96 -10.15
N HIS A 179 -25.71 11.06 -10.52
CA HIS A 179 -26.84 10.66 -9.67
C HIS A 179 -26.99 9.15 -9.45
N LEU A 180 -26.45 8.34 -10.37
CA LEU A 180 -26.56 6.88 -10.35
C LEU A 180 -25.41 6.22 -9.57
N HIS A 181 -24.42 6.99 -9.14
CA HIS A 181 -23.36 6.47 -8.27
C HIS A 181 -23.90 6.22 -6.86
N THR A 182 -23.40 5.17 -6.22
CA THR A 182 -23.50 5.00 -4.77
C THR A 182 -22.89 6.22 -4.04
N GLU A 183 -23.25 6.45 -2.78
CA GLU A 183 -22.70 7.58 -1.99
C GLU A 183 -21.16 7.55 -1.95
N ARG A 184 -20.57 6.35 -1.86
CA ARG A 184 -19.13 6.14 -1.94
C ARG A 184 -18.58 6.48 -3.33
N GLY A 185 -19.21 5.97 -4.39
CA GLY A 185 -18.84 6.24 -5.78
C GLY A 185 -18.89 7.73 -6.10
N LEU A 186 -19.97 8.41 -5.73
CA LEU A 186 -20.18 9.84 -5.92
C LEU A 186 -19.11 10.66 -5.21
N ASN A 187 -18.77 10.32 -3.95
CA ASN A 187 -17.68 10.97 -3.24
C ASN A 187 -16.32 10.81 -3.96
N LEU A 188 -16.07 9.65 -4.58
CA LEU A 188 -14.84 9.42 -5.37
C LEU A 188 -14.87 10.18 -6.70
N ALA A 189 -16.01 10.22 -7.39
CA ALA A 189 -16.21 10.95 -8.63
C ALA A 189 -15.99 12.45 -8.44
N CYS A 190 -16.67 13.06 -7.46
CA CYS A 190 -16.47 14.48 -7.15
C CYS A 190 -15.01 14.78 -6.74
N LYS A 191 -14.34 13.85 -6.05
CA LYS A 191 -12.92 14.00 -5.71
C LYS A 191 -12.03 13.97 -6.96
N GLN A 192 -12.26 13.08 -7.92
CA GLN A 192 -11.51 13.04 -9.18
C GLN A 192 -11.76 14.28 -10.03
N LEU A 193 -13.01 14.75 -10.13
CA LEU A 193 -13.34 16.00 -10.82
C LEU A 193 -12.61 17.20 -10.20
N LYS A 194 -12.56 17.29 -8.86
CA LYS A 194 -11.78 18.32 -8.17
C LYS A 194 -10.30 18.28 -8.55
N TYR A 195 -9.70 17.08 -8.59
CA TYR A 195 -8.30 16.93 -9.00
C TYR A 195 -8.10 17.32 -10.46
N LEU A 196 -8.97 16.85 -11.36
CA LEU A 196 -8.96 17.20 -12.78
C LEU A 196 -8.98 18.73 -12.99
N ILE A 197 -9.89 19.44 -12.33
CA ILE A 197 -10.02 20.91 -12.46
C ILE A 197 -8.76 21.61 -11.97
N GLY A 198 -8.26 21.22 -10.80
CA GLY A 198 -7.01 21.79 -10.26
C GLY A 198 -5.82 21.50 -11.16
N LYS A 199 -5.73 20.27 -11.66
CA LYS A 199 -4.66 19.82 -12.55
C LYS A 199 -4.67 20.57 -13.88
N ASN A 200 -5.84 20.74 -14.51
CA ASN A 200 -5.97 21.51 -15.74
C ASN A 200 -5.48 22.95 -15.56
N ARG A 201 -5.87 23.60 -14.45
CA ARG A 201 -5.46 24.97 -14.11
C ARG A 201 -3.95 25.11 -13.96
N ASP A 202 -3.27 24.07 -13.50
CA ASP A 202 -1.84 24.12 -13.21
C ASP A 202 -0.97 23.95 -14.49
N TYR A 203 -1.55 23.61 -15.65
CA TYR A 203 -0.82 23.62 -16.92
C TYR A 203 -0.40 25.02 -17.37
N GLU A 204 0.63 25.08 -18.21
CA GLU A 204 1.04 26.32 -18.88
C GLU A 204 -0.07 26.83 -19.80
N PHE A 205 -0.61 25.93 -20.62
CA PHE A 205 -1.73 26.14 -21.52
C PHE A 205 -2.88 25.20 -21.09
N PRO A 206 -3.77 25.65 -20.19
CA PRO A 206 -4.93 24.87 -19.81
C PRO A 206 -5.90 24.76 -20.99
N TRP A 207 -6.70 23.69 -21.01
CA TRP A 207 -7.72 23.50 -22.04
C TRP A 207 -9.11 23.93 -21.54
N PRO A 208 -10.02 24.38 -22.44
CA PRO A 208 -11.42 24.59 -22.08
C PRO A 208 -12.03 23.33 -21.47
N LEU A 209 -12.47 23.42 -20.22
CA LEU A 209 -12.99 22.29 -19.45
C LEU A 209 -14.47 22.51 -19.12
N TYR A 210 -15.33 21.61 -19.57
CA TYR A 210 -16.77 21.65 -19.39
C TYR A 210 -17.24 20.48 -18.53
N LEU A 211 -18.10 20.74 -17.55
CA LEU A 211 -18.86 19.73 -16.83
C LEU A 211 -20.29 19.74 -17.39
N THR A 212 -20.55 18.84 -18.33
CA THR A 212 -21.79 18.77 -19.13
C THR A 212 -22.78 17.78 -18.54
N ASN A 213 -24.05 17.84 -18.99
CA ASN A 213 -25.13 17.00 -18.45
C ASN A 213 -25.22 17.06 -16.92
N SER A 214 -24.85 18.20 -16.33
CA SER A 214 -24.90 18.35 -14.88
C SER A 214 -26.34 18.47 -14.41
N ILE A 215 -26.70 17.63 -13.44
CA ILE A 215 -28.08 17.51 -12.97
C ILE A 215 -28.42 18.75 -12.15
N LYS A 216 -29.62 19.29 -12.43
CA LYS A 216 -30.21 20.43 -11.71
C LYS A 216 -30.39 20.10 -10.21
N GLU A 217 -30.44 21.14 -9.39
CA GLU A 217 -30.26 21.22 -7.94
C GLU A 217 -31.23 20.42 -7.03
N ASN A 218 -31.96 19.43 -7.54
CA ASN A 218 -33.01 18.75 -6.75
C ASN A 218 -32.59 17.38 -6.18
N ASN A 219 -31.31 17.00 -6.25
CA ASN A 219 -30.81 15.75 -5.67
C ASN A 219 -29.90 16.04 -4.47
N PHE A 220 -30.45 15.87 -3.26
CA PHE A 220 -29.77 16.12 -1.99
C PHE A 220 -28.39 15.44 -1.88
N LYS A 221 -28.24 14.21 -2.40
CA LYS A 221 -26.95 13.49 -2.37
C LYS A 221 -25.89 14.19 -3.22
N ILE A 222 -26.28 14.69 -4.40
CA ILE A 222 -25.39 15.44 -5.28
C ILE A 222 -25.03 16.78 -4.65
N GLU A 223 -25.99 17.48 -4.06
CA GLU A 223 -25.74 18.76 -3.38
C GLU A 223 -24.78 18.61 -2.22
N GLU A 224 -24.96 17.58 -1.39
CA GLU A 224 -24.06 17.31 -0.27
C GLU A 224 -22.64 16.97 -0.75
N ALA A 225 -22.52 16.11 -1.76
CA ALA A 225 -21.23 15.78 -2.36
C ALA A 225 -20.56 17.02 -2.99
N LYS A 226 -21.35 17.88 -3.65
CA LYS A 226 -20.89 19.17 -4.16
C LYS A 226 -20.40 20.07 -3.02
N ARG A 227 -21.18 20.28 -1.97
CA ARG A 227 -20.76 21.08 -0.81
C ARG A 227 -19.44 20.58 -0.21
N LYS A 228 -19.23 19.28 -0.16
CA LYS A 228 -18.03 18.64 0.42
C LYS A 228 -16.77 18.77 -0.45
N HIS A 229 -16.87 18.51 -1.75
CA HIS A 229 -15.69 18.46 -2.64
C HIS A 229 -15.48 19.74 -3.44
N PHE A 230 -16.60 20.42 -3.71
CA PHE A 230 -16.74 21.54 -4.61
C PHE A 230 -17.15 22.83 -3.89
N ALA A 231 -16.86 22.98 -2.60
CA ALA A 231 -16.97 24.28 -1.91
C ALA A 231 -16.24 25.43 -2.65
N ILE A 232 -15.29 25.08 -3.54
CA ILE A 232 -14.55 26.00 -4.41
C ILE A 232 -15.34 26.36 -5.69
N ILE A 233 -16.30 25.55 -6.13
CA ILE A 233 -17.15 25.81 -7.32
C ILE A 233 -17.94 27.13 -7.16
N ASN A 234 -18.38 27.43 -5.94
CA ASN A 234 -19.10 28.68 -5.65
C ASN A 234 -18.16 29.86 -5.37
N GLY A 235 -16.85 29.69 -5.59
CA GLY A 235 -15.86 30.75 -5.44
C GLY A 235 -15.42 31.30 -6.80
N ASN A 236 -14.94 32.55 -6.81
CA ASN A 236 -14.46 33.27 -8.00
C ASN A 236 -13.25 32.62 -8.73
N TYR A 237 -12.82 31.44 -8.30
CA TYR A 237 -11.64 30.71 -8.80
C TYR A 237 -12.01 29.33 -9.36
N PHE A 238 -13.29 29.08 -9.63
CA PHE A 238 -13.70 27.89 -10.36
C PHE A 238 -13.33 28.01 -11.84
N THR A 239 -12.52 27.06 -12.32
CA THR A 239 -11.87 27.14 -13.65
C THR A 239 -12.42 26.12 -14.65
N ALA A 240 -13.66 25.68 -14.45
CA ALA A 240 -14.40 24.86 -15.40
C ALA A 240 -15.79 25.46 -15.64
N HIS A 241 -16.40 25.16 -16.77
CA HIS A 241 -17.76 25.60 -17.08
C HIS A 241 -18.75 24.50 -16.70
N LEU A 242 -19.55 24.73 -15.67
CA LEU A 242 -20.62 23.82 -15.24
C LEU A 242 -21.92 24.15 -15.96
N THR A 243 -22.53 23.16 -16.61
CA THR A 243 -23.76 23.38 -17.38
C THR A 243 -24.65 22.13 -17.40
N SER A 244 -25.96 22.35 -17.47
CA SER A 244 -26.94 21.27 -17.63
C SER A 244 -27.10 20.81 -19.07
N LYS A 245 -26.60 21.59 -20.03
CA LYS A 245 -26.62 21.25 -21.45
C LYS A 245 -25.71 20.06 -21.77
N SER A 246 -26.05 19.30 -22.79
CA SER A 246 -25.18 18.27 -23.36
C SER A 246 -24.02 18.89 -24.14
N TYR A 247 -22.90 18.16 -24.28
CA TYR A 247 -21.80 18.60 -25.14
C TYR A 247 -22.22 18.73 -26.62
N LEU A 248 -23.25 17.99 -27.06
CA LEU A 248 -23.81 18.09 -28.40
C LEU A 248 -24.51 19.45 -28.63
N GLU A 249 -25.22 19.94 -27.61
CA GLU A 249 -25.86 21.27 -27.65
C GLU A 249 -24.86 22.42 -27.52
N LEU A 250 -23.75 22.19 -26.82
CA LEU A 250 -22.71 23.21 -26.63
C LEU A 250 -21.82 23.38 -27.85
N PHE A 251 -21.61 22.32 -28.62
CA PHE A 251 -20.70 22.28 -29.77
C PHE A 251 -21.36 21.69 -31.03
N PRO A 252 -22.50 22.24 -31.50
CA PRO A 252 -23.17 21.76 -32.69
C PRO A 252 -22.24 21.77 -33.92
N GLU A 253 -21.39 22.80 -34.06
CA GLU A 253 -20.44 22.94 -35.15
C GLU A 253 -19.37 21.84 -35.16
N LEU A 254 -18.95 21.37 -33.98
CA LEU A 254 -17.98 20.28 -33.87
C LEU A 254 -18.63 18.94 -34.19
N ARG A 255 -19.90 18.76 -33.83
CA ARG A 255 -20.67 17.56 -34.15
C ARG A 255 -20.78 17.37 -35.66
N GLU A 256 -21.16 18.43 -36.39
CA GLU A 256 -21.28 18.42 -37.85
C GLU A 256 -19.97 18.05 -38.54
N LYS A 257 -18.85 18.54 -38.00
CA LYS A 257 -17.50 18.24 -38.49
C LYS A 257 -16.92 16.91 -37.96
N GLN A 258 -17.72 16.11 -37.24
CA GLN A 258 -17.30 14.87 -36.59
C GLN A 258 -16.11 15.02 -35.62
N ARG A 259 -15.99 16.18 -34.97
CA ARG A 259 -14.92 16.52 -34.02
C ARG A 259 -15.35 16.41 -32.55
N ILE A 260 -16.30 15.52 -32.27
CA ILE A 260 -16.66 15.12 -30.90
C ILE A 260 -16.28 13.65 -30.75
N VAL A 261 -15.31 13.38 -29.88
CA VAL A 261 -14.75 12.05 -29.65
C VAL A 261 -15.01 11.63 -28.21
N TYR A 262 -15.84 10.62 -28.03
CA TYR A 262 -16.07 10.03 -26.72
C TYR A 262 -14.96 9.03 -26.39
N LEU A 263 -14.23 9.28 -25.30
CA LEU A 263 -13.19 8.38 -24.81
C LEU A 263 -13.78 7.23 -24.00
N SER A 264 -13.59 6.01 -24.49
CA SER A 264 -14.01 4.79 -23.81
C SER A 264 -12.95 3.70 -23.97
N PRO A 265 -12.50 3.06 -22.88
CA PRO A 265 -11.56 1.95 -22.95
C PRO A 265 -12.17 0.71 -23.63
N HIS A 266 -13.48 0.70 -23.83
CA HIS A 266 -14.23 -0.37 -24.51
C HIS A 266 -14.34 -0.16 -26.02
N SER A 267 -13.92 0.99 -26.56
CA SER A 267 -13.89 1.18 -28.01
C SER A 267 -12.87 0.25 -28.67
N ARG A 268 -13.14 -0.16 -29.91
CA ARG A 268 -12.20 -0.92 -30.74
C ARG A 268 -11.12 -0.01 -31.35
N GLU A 269 -11.49 1.23 -31.65
CA GLU A 269 -10.67 2.18 -32.37
C GLU A 269 -9.76 2.96 -31.41
N PRO A 270 -8.42 2.92 -31.59
CA PRO A 270 -7.51 3.76 -30.83
C PRO A 270 -7.59 5.23 -31.28
N LEU A 271 -7.35 6.16 -30.36
CA LEU A 271 -7.13 7.57 -30.66
C LEU A 271 -5.69 7.75 -31.14
N GLU A 272 -5.49 8.01 -32.43
CA GLU A 272 -4.15 8.08 -33.03
C GLU A 272 -3.37 9.33 -32.63
N SER A 273 -4.06 10.48 -32.59
CA SER A 273 -3.50 11.79 -32.23
C SER A 273 -4.51 12.62 -31.45
N VAL A 274 -4.03 13.66 -30.75
CA VAL A 274 -4.87 14.65 -30.08
C VAL A 274 -4.84 15.92 -30.91
N GLU A 275 -5.97 16.27 -31.53
CA GLU A 275 -6.12 17.45 -32.37
C GLU A 275 -6.70 18.68 -31.64
N PRO A 276 -6.29 19.91 -32.00
CA PRO A 276 -6.93 21.15 -31.55
C PRO A 276 -8.32 21.30 -32.16
N ASN A 277 -9.21 22.09 -31.56
CA ASN A 277 -10.60 22.29 -32.03
C ASN A 277 -11.39 20.98 -32.17
N THR A 278 -11.10 20.02 -31.29
CA THR A 278 -11.81 18.74 -31.13
C THR A 278 -12.24 18.62 -29.67
N CYS A 279 -13.49 18.19 -29.45
CA CYS A 279 -14.04 17.95 -28.13
C CYS A 279 -13.83 16.48 -27.73
N TYR A 280 -13.01 16.25 -26.71
CA TYR A 280 -12.81 14.94 -26.10
C TYR A 280 -13.74 14.79 -24.90
N VAL A 281 -14.70 13.88 -25.01
CA VAL A 281 -15.68 13.60 -23.96
C VAL A 281 -15.15 12.47 -23.08
N ILE A 282 -15.12 12.68 -21.76
CA ILE A 282 -14.75 11.68 -20.77
C ILE A 282 -15.96 11.44 -19.85
N GLY A 283 -16.35 10.20 -19.64
CA GLY A 283 -17.44 9.87 -18.72
C GLY A 283 -17.09 10.24 -17.29
N GLY A 284 -17.95 10.99 -16.61
CA GLY A 284 -17.83 11.33 -15.18
C GLY A 284 -18.12 10.14 -14.26
N ILE A 285 -17.52 8.98 -14.55
CA ILE A 285 -17.72 7.69 -13.88
C ILE A 285 -16.42 7.30 -13.18
N VAL A 286 -16.52 6.73 -11.97
CA VAL A 286 -15.36 6.17 -11.27
C VAL A 286 -15.47 4.65 -11.14
N ASP A 287 -14.76 3.96 -12.02
CA ASP A 287 -14.74 2.48 -12.10
C ASP A 287 -13.92 1.81 -10.99
N ALA A 288 -13.68 2.46 -9.85
CA ALA A 288 -12.97 1.83 -8.74
C ALA A 288 -13.74 0.61 -8.18
N TYR A 289 -15.07 0.62 -8.33
CA TYR A 289 -16.00 -0.42 -7.94
C TYR A 289 -17.11 -0.51 -9.00
N SER A 290 -17.76 -1.67 -9.12
CA SER A 290 -18.95 -1.79 -9.96
C SER A 290 -20.08 -0.98 -9.33
N GLU A 291 -20.57 0.03 -10.05
CA GLU A 291 -21.75 0.78 -9.66
C GLU A 291 -22.99 0.05 -10.19
N PRO A 292 -23.97 -0.34 -9.35
CA PRO A 292 -25.07 -1.19 -9.77
C PRO A 292 -25.95 -0.61 -10.89
N GLU A 293 -26.10 0.71 -10.91
CA GLU A 293 -27.01 1.44 -11.81
C GLU A 293 -26.29 2.02 -13.05
N ILE A 294 -24.98 1.83 -13.18
CA ILE A 294 -24.19 2.33 -14.32
C ILE A 294 -23.74 1.13 -15.16
N PRO A 295 -24.11 1.06 -16.45
CA PRO A 295 -23.66 -0.01 -17.34
C PRO A 295 -22.14 -0.08 -17.44
N SER A 296 -21.59 -1.30 -17.49
CA SER A 296 -20.13 -1.50 -17.59
C SER A 296 -19.49 -0.85 -18.82
N LYS A 297 -20.25 -0.63 -19.90
CA LYS A 297 -19.81 0.00 -21.14
C LYS A 297 -20.51 1.34 -21.42
N ALA A 298 -20.99 2.01 -20.37
CA ALA A 298 -21.84 3.20 -20.46
C ALA A 298 -21.33 4.26 -21.47
N SER A 299 -20.04 4.60 -21.44
CA SER A 299 -19.42 5.55 -22.37
C SER A 299 -19.52 5.13 -23.85
N LEU A 300 -19.32 3.84 -24.15
CA LEU A 300 -19.41 3.32 -25.52
C LEU A 300 -20.87 3.27 -25.99
N GLU A 301 -21.77 2.84 -25.10
CA GLU A 301 -23.21 2.77 -25.38
C GLU A 301 -23.76 4.16 -25.70
N VAL A 302 -23.42 5.17 -24.90
CA VAL A 302 -23.81 6.57 -25.15
C VAL A 302 -23.28 7.08 -26.47
N ALA A 303 -21.98 6.91 -26.75
CA ALA A 303 -21.40 7.39 -28.00
C ALA A 303 -22.07 6.75 -29.23
N THR A 304 -22.41 5.46 -29.13
CA THR A 304 -23.14 4.72 -30.18
C THR A 304 -24.55 5.26 -30.36
N GLN A 305 -25.28 5.48 -29.26
CA GLN A 305 -26.64 6.03 -29.28
C GLN A 305 -26.70 7.45 -29.85
N GLU A 306 -25.70 8.27 -29.55
CA GLU A 306 -25.62 9.67 -29.98
C GLU A 306 -25.02 9.85 -31.38
N GLY A 307 -24.50 8.75 -31.96
CA GLY A 307 -23.93 8.73 -33.30
C GLY A 307 -22.62 9.52 -33.42
N ILE A 308 -21.79 9.53 -32.37
CA ILE A 308 -20.50 10.21 -32.35
C ILE A 308 -19.34 9.21 -32.31
N GLN A 309 -18.14 9.67 -32.67
CA GLN A 309 -16.95 8.83 -32.64
C GLN A 309 -16.66 8.38 -31.21
N CYS A 310 -16.32 7.10 -31.04
CA CYS A 310 -15.87 6.56 -29.77
C CYS A 310 -14.49 5.95 -29.94
N LYS A 311 -13.49 6.45 -29.21
CA LYS A 311 -12.10 5.99 -29.30
C LYS A 311 -11.55 5.61 -27.92
N ARG A 312 -10.62 4.67 -27.87
CA ARG A 312 -9.84 4.34 -26.67
C ARG A 312 -8.47 5.02 -26.73
N LEU A 313 -7.80 5.19 -25.60
CA LEU A 313 -6.41 5.67 -25.63
C LEU A 313 -5.54 4.67 -26.40
N ASN A 314 -4.55 5.17 -27.14
CA ASN A 314 -3.67 4.33 -27.94
C ASN A 314 -2.66 3.59 -27.05
N LEU A 315 -3.10 2.44 -26.57
CA LEU A 315 -2.33 1.55 -25.72
C LEU A 315 -2.66 0.11 -26.10
N ASP A 316 -1.64 -0.74 -26.10
CA ASP A 316 -1.90 -2.16 -26.01
C ASP A 316 -2.34 -2.53 -24.58
N TYR A 317 -3.65 -2.56 -24.35
CA TYR A 317 -4.25 -2.90 -23.06
C TYR A 317 -3.81 -4.28 -22.54
N ARG A 318 -3.27 -5.18 -23.38
CA ARG A 318 -2.65 -6.46 -22.93
C ARG A 318 -1.40 -6.25 -22.08
N GLN A 319 -0.78 -5.06 -22.17
CA GLN A 319 0.34 -4.67 -21.31
C GLN A 319 -0.10 -4.37 -19.86
N LEU A 320 -1.39 -4.09 -19.62
CA LEU A 320 -1.94 -3.86 -18.30
C LEU A 320 -2.20 -5.21 -17.60
N LYS A 321 -1.17 -5.72 -16.93
CA LYS A 321 -1.14 -7.02 -16.25
C LYS A 321 -1.63 -6.98 -14.80
N GLY A 322 -1.85 -5.79 -14.23
CA GLY A 322 -2.15 -5.62 -12.80
C GLY A 322 -3.26 -4.62 -12.49
N GLY A 323 -4.19 -5.03 -11.61
CA GLY A 323 -5.28 -4.17 -11.12
C GLY A 323 -6.38 -3.91 -12.15
N ASN A 324 -7.21 -2.90 -11.88
CA ASN A 324 -8.25 -2.45 -12.82
C ASN A 324 -7.58 -1.72 -14.02
N PRO A 325 -7.86 -2.12 -15.29
CA PRO A 325 -7.34 -1.46 -16.48
C PRO A 325 -7.86 -0.02 -16.70
N MET A 326 -8.91 0.41 -16.02
CA MET A 326 -9.49 1.76 -16.15
C MET A 326 -8.57 2.84 -15.57
N PHE A 327 -8.51 4.01 -16.21
CA PHE A 327 -7.75 5.19 -15.77
C PHE A 327 -8.67 6.21 -15.07
N THR A 328 -8.09 7.02 -14.19
CA THR A 328 -8.82 8.11 -13.54
C THR A 328 -8.94 9.32 -14.48
N LEU A 329 -9.90 10.21 -14.22
CA LEU A 329 -10.16 11.38 -15.09
C LEU A 329 -8.91 12.25 -15.28
N ASP A 330 -8.18 12.50 -14.19
CA ASP A 330 -6.94 13.27 -14.20
C ASP A 330 -5.81 12.58 -14.97
N GLN A 331 -5.71 11.24 -14.90
CA GLN A 331 -4.74 10.49 -15.69
C GLN A 331 -5.02 10.59 -17.18
N VAL A 332 -6.30 10.52 -17.59
CA VAL A 332 -6.67 10.69 -19.00
C VAL A 332 -6.29 12.10 -19.47
N LEU A 333 -6.57 13.13 -18.68
CA LEU A 333 -6.18 14.51 -19.02
C LEU A 333 -4.66 14.65 -19.18
N ASP A 334 -3.88 14.14 -18.21
CA ASP A 334 -2.41 14.14 -18.26
C ASP A 334 -1.88 13.47 -19.53
N ILE A 335 -2.46 12.31 -19.90
CA ILE A 335 -2.05 11.58 -21.10
C ILE A 335 -2.36 12.40 -22.36
N LEU A 336 -3.56 12.97 -22.47
CA LEU A 336 -3.92 13.75 -23.65
C LEU A 336 -3.05 15.00 -23.79
N HIS A 337 -2.75 15.68 -22.68
CA HIS A 337 -1.94 16.91 -22.68
C HIS A 337 -0.51 16.64 -23.13
N ASP A 338 0.15 15.61 -22.58
CA ASP A 338 1.51 15.24 -23.01
C ASP A 338 1.52 14.81 -24.50
N VAL A 339 0.56 14.00 -24.95
CA VAL A 339 0.49 13.55 -26.35
C VAL A 339 0.22 14.69 -27.32
N TYR A 340 -0.60 15.67 -26.93
CA TYR A 340 -0.81 16.89 -27.72
C TYR A 340 0.49 17.69 -27.89
N ASN A 341 1.41 17.60 -26.93
CA ASN A 341 2.73 18.23 -27.00
C ASN A 341 3.80 17.26 -27.55
N ASP A 342 3.43 16.45 -28.54
CA ASP A 342 4.29 15.52 -29.29
C ASP A 342 4.96 14.42 -28.45
N ALA A 343 4.41 14.08 -27.27
CA ALA A 343 4.91 12.95 -26.50
C ALA A 343 4.37 11.61 -27.01
N GLU A 344 5.23 10.59 -27.01
CA GLU A 344 4.85 9.23 -27.38
C GLU A 344 3.82 8.62 -26.40
N TRP A 345 2.79 7.96 -26.95
CA TRP A 345 1.69 7.37 -26.18
C TRP A 345 2.19 6.40 -25.09
N GLU A 346 3.09 5.47 -25.44
CA GLU A 346 3.54 4.45 -24.50
C GLU A 346 4.36 5.05 -23.34
N GLU A 347 5.24 6.01 -23.63
CA GLU A 347 6.04 6.67 -22.59
C GLU A 347 5.14 7.47 -21.64
N THR A 348 4.23 8.26 -22.20
CA THR A 348 3.29 9.10 -21.47
C THR A 348 2.40 8.27 -20.54
N ILE A 349 1.84 7.18 -21.03
CA ILE A 349 1.00 6.29 -20.20
C ILE A 349 1.85 5.66 -19.09
N ARG A 350 3.10 5.25 -19.35
CA ARG A 350 3.99 4.71 -18.32
C ARG A 350 4.39 5.74 -17.25
N ARG A 351 4.39 7.03 -17.58
CA ARG A 351 4.66 8.14 -16.68
C ARG A 351 3.53 8.35 -15.67
N TYR A 352 2.28 8.39 -16.14
CA TYR A 352 1.11 8.73 -15.33
C TYR A 352 0.39 7.51 -14.72
N VAL A 353 0.58 6.32 -15.26
CA VAL A 353 -0.05 5.09 -14.77
C VAL A 353 0.90 4.34 -13.83
N PRO A 354 0.45 3.92 -12.63
CA PRO A 354 1.30 3.23 -11.65
C PRO A 354 2.00 2.00 -12.24
N LYS A 355 3.33 1.89 -12.05
CA LYS A 355 4.17 0.76 -12.53
C LYS A 355 3.58 -0.63 -12.25
N ARG A 356 2.90 -0.80 -11.10
CA ARG A 356 2.21 -2.04 -10.73
C ARG A 356 1.16 -2.52 -11.73
N LYS A 357 0.65 -1.65 -12.61
CA LYS A 357 -0.30 -2.02 -13.66
C LYS A 357 0.39 -2.74 -14.83
N PHE A 358 1.67 -2.48 -15.08
CA PHE A 358 2.43 -3.07 -16.20
C PHE A 358 3.24 -4.31 -15.81
N GLU A 359 3.51 -4.47 -14.53
CA GLU A 359 4.28 -5.62 -14.04
C GLU A 359 3.41 -6.88 -14.05
N SER A 360 3.97 -7.98 -14.57
CA SER A 360 3.32 -9.29 -14.45
C SER A 360 3.26 -9.68 -12.98
N LYS A 361 2.16 -10.31 -12.58
CA LYS A 361 1.95 -10.85 -11.23
C LYS A 361 3.04 -11.83 -10.75
N SER A 362 3.97 -12.27 -11.60
CA SER A 362 4.75 -13.50 -11.42
C SER A 362 5.88 -13.48 -10.36
N GLU A 363 6.43 -12.33 -9.95
CA GLU A 363 7.43 -12.31 -8.84
C GLU A 363 6.88 -11.70 -7.54
N LYS A 364 6.02 -10.69 -7.65
CA LYS A 364 5.37 -10.06 -6.49
C LYS A 364 4.39 -11.01 -5.83
N GLU A 365 3.67 -11.85 -6.60
CA GLU A 365 2.81 -12.87 -6.00
C GLU A 365 3.58 -13.95 -5.29
N LEU A 366 4.73 -14.45 -5.79
CA LEU A 366 5.44 -15.52 -5.09
C LEU A 366 5.98 -15.04 -3.74
N SER A 367 6.58 -13.85 -3.70
CA SER A 367 7.06 -13.24 -2.46
C SER A 367 5.91 -12.98 -1.48
N LEU A 368 4.80 -12.43 -1.96
CA LEU A 368 3.63 -12.13 -1.14
C LEU A 368 2.89 -13.40 -0.69
N LYS A 369 2.77 -14.41 -1.56
CA LYS A 369 2.25 -15.75 -1.23
C LYS A 369 3.11 -16.41 -0.18
N ASN A 370 4.44 -16.37 -0.31
CA ASN A 370 5.37 -16.90 0.68
C ASN A 370 5.26 -16.14 2.02
N PHE A 371 5.12 -14.81 1.99
CA PHE A 371 4.88 -14.03 3.19
C PHE A 371 3.59 -14.43 3.91
N TYR A 372 2.45 -14.49 3.19
CA TYR A 372 1.18 -14.89 3.78
C TYR A 372 1.20 -16.35 4.25
N LYS A 373 1.84 -17.24 3.51
CA LYS A 373 2.07 -18.64 3.91
C LYS A 373 2.84 -18.70 5.23
N ASN A 374 3.93 -17.94 5.35
CA ASN A 374 4.74 -17.90 6.57
C ASN A 374 3.95 -17.34 7.76
N VAL A 375 3.17 -16.28 7.54
CA VAL A 375 2.29 -15.69 8.57
C VAL A 375 1.22 -16.70 9.01
N ASN A 376 0.60 -17.41 8.07
CA ASN A 376 -0.43 -18.40 8.37
C ASN A 376 0.13 -19.59 9.14
N GLU A 377 1.30 -20.11 8.76
CA GLU A 377 1.97 -21.18 9.49
C GLU A 377 2.34 -20.76 10.91
N ARG A 378 2.85 -19.54 11.09
CA ARG A 378 3.12 -19.02 12.44
C ARG A 378 1.85 -18.96 13.29
N ASN A 379 0.75 -18.42 12.74
CA ASN A 379 -0.52 -18.34 13.48
C ASN A 379 -1.05 -19.74 13.83
N LYS A 380 -0.95 -20.70 12.90
CA LYS A 380 -1.36 -22.09 13.13
C LYS A 380 -0.61 -22.71 14.30
N GLN A 381 0.70 -22.48 14.40
CA GLN A 381 1.49 -22.99 15.53
C GLN A 381 1.21 -22.26 16.85
N ILE A 382 0.97 -20.94 16.83
CA ILE A 382 0.55 -20.20 18.03
C ILE A 382 -0.80 -20.74 18.54
N ILE A 383 -1.78 -20.90 17.65
CA ILE A 383 -3.09 -21.48 18.02
C ILE A 383 -2.90 -22.90 18.57
N GLY A 384 -2.04 -23.72 17.95
CA GLY A 384 -1.71 -25.05 18.46
C GLY A 384 -0.97 -25.04 19.80
N ILE A 385 -0.20 -24.00 20.13
CA ILE A 385 0.37 -23.81 21.47
C ILE A 385 -0.74 -23.50 22.47
N LEU A 386 -1.65 -22.57 22.15
CA LEU A 386 -2.75 -22.19 23.03
C LEU A 386 -3.67 -23.38 23.32
N GLN A 387 -4.08 -24.12 22.29
CA GLN A 387 -4.96 -25.29 22.45
C GLN A 387 -4.32 -26.42 23.28
N ARG A 388 -3.01 -26.65 23.16
CA ARG A 388 -2.30 -27.66 23.96
C ARG A 388 -2.20 -27.29 25.43
N ASN A 389 -2.04 -26.01 25.75
CA ASN A 389 -1.83 -25.55 27.12
C ASN A 389 -3.14 -25.19 27.85
N CYS A 390 -4.21 -24.82 27.13
CA CYS A 390 -5.48 -24.36 27.72
C CYS A 390 -6.61 -25.40 27.64
N GLY A 391 -6.38 -26.60 27.10
CA GLY A 391 -7.37 -27.69 27.00
C GLY A 391 -8.31 -27.58 25.78
N ASN A 392 -8.72 -28.75 25.26
CA ASN A 392 -9.48 -28.88 24.01
C ASN A 392 -10.93 -28.38 24.12
N ASN A 393 -11.25 -27.23 23.50
CA ASN A 393 -12.55 -27.08 22.84
C ASN A 393 -12.39 -27.55 21.40
N LYS A 394 -12.96 -28.73 21.06
CA LYS A 394 -13.05 -29.19 19.66
C LYS A 394 -13.71 -28.07 18.82
N PRO A 395 -13.37 -27.95 17.52
CA PRO A 395 -14.02 -26.98 16.65
C PRO A 395 -15.50 -27.36 16.48
N SER A 396 -16.36 -26.82 17.35
CA SER A 396 -17.78 -26.69 17.05
C SER A 396 -17.88 -25.80 15.82
N THR A 397 -18.70 -26.23 14.86
CA THR A 397 -19.03 -25.58 13.59
C THR A 397 -18.75 -24.07 13.62
N SER A 398 -17.82 -23.63 12.77
CA SER A 398 -17.43 -22.23 12.62
C SER A 398 -18.67 -21.34 12.55
N ILE A 399 -18.91 -20.56 13.61
CA ILE A 399 -19.89 -19.48 13.54
C ILE A 399 -19.41 -18.56 12.42
N ASN A 400 -20.31 -18.31 11.47
CA ASN A 400 -20.03 -17.48 10.32
C ASN A 400 -19.67 -16.07 10.82
N LEU A 401 -18.37 -15.75 10.82
CA LEU A 401 -17.75 -14.51 11.29
C LEU A 401 -18.28 -13.24 10.57
N GLN A 402 -19.14 -13.41 9.56
CA GLN A 402 -19.85 -12.35 8.85
C GLN A 402 -20.83 -11.55 9.73
N ARG A 403 -21.20 -12.04 10.93
CA ARG A 403 -22.17 -11.38 11.82
C ARG A 403 -21.57 -10.41 12.86
N ILE A 404 -20.25 -10.35 13.03
CA ILE A 404 -19.62 -9.39 13.96
C ILE A 404 -19.27 -8.13 13.16
N ASN A 405 -20.00 -7.04 13.44
CA ASN A 405 -19.88 -5.76 12.74
C ASN A 405 -18.41 -5.35 12.51
N GLY A 406 -17.96 -5.40 11.25
CA GLY A 406 -16.66 -4.89 10.80
C GLY A 406 -15.53 -5.91 10.61
N TYR A 407 -15.77 -7.21 10.80
CA TYR A 407 -14.75 -8.26 10.57
C TYR A 407 -15.03 -9.06 9.27
N HIS A 408 -14.19 -8.88 8.24
CA HIS A 408 -14.19 -9.74 7.04
C HIS A 408 -12.90 -10.56 6.96
N THR A 409 -13.00 -11.89 6.95
CA THR A 409 -11.86 -12.78 6.70
C THR A 409 -11.50 -12.78 5.21
N SER A 410 -10.42 -12.12 4.83
CA SER A 410 -9.86 -12.15 3.47
C SER A 410 -9.04 -13.43 3.21
N THR A 411 -9.57 -14.62 3.49
CA THR A 411 -8.84 -15.90 3.33
C THR A 411 -9.23 -16.71 2.10
N ASN A 412 -10.29 -16.36 1.36
CA ASN A 412 -10.73 -17.13 0.17
C ASN A 412 -10.22 -16.56 -1.16
N CYS A 413 -8.91 -16.37 -1.35
CA CYS A 413 -8.36 -15.89 -2.63
C CYS A 413 -7.45 -16.88 -3.37
N LEU A 414 -7.27 -18.13 -2.91
CA LEU A 414 -6.30 -19.04 -3.56
C LEU A 414 -6.76 -20.51 -3.73
N GLU A 415 -8.04 -20.81 -3.63
CA GLU A 415 -8.55 -22.15 -3.97
C GLU A 415 -9.42 -22.10 -5.23
N GLU A 416 -8.79 -21.88 -6.38
CA GLU A 416 -9.31 -22.39 -7.65
C GLU A 416 -8.20 -23.20 -8.33
N LYS A 417 -8.34 -24.52 -8.30
CA LYS A 417 -7.52 -25.47 -9.04
C LYS A 417 -7.84 -25.33 -10.53
N LYS A 418 -6.84 -24.98 -11.35
CA LYS A 418 -6.80 -25.38 -12.76
C LYS A 418 -5.45 -26.00 -13.05
N GLU A 419 -5.46 -27.31 -13.29
CA GLU A 419 -4.35 -28.06 -13.85
C GLU A 419 -4.04 -27.52 -15.25
N ILE A 420 -2.82 -27.04 -15.45
CA ILE A 420 -2.27 -26.85 -16.79
C ILE A 420 -0.88 -27.48 -16.77
N LYS A 421 -0.75 -28.63 -17.45
CA LYS A 421 0.53 -29.28 -17.76
C LYS A 421 1.31 -28.36 -18.70
N PHE A 422 2.57 -28.03 -18.37
CA PHE A 422 3.51 -27.53 -19.37
C PHE A 422 4.84 -28.27 -19.28
N SER A 423 5.20 -28.82 -20.45
CA SER A 423 6.41 -29.57 -20.77
C SER A 423 7.65 -28.67 -20.71
N SER A 424 8.72 -29.21 -20.14
CA SER A 424 10.05 -28.61 -20.01
C SER A 424 10.85 -28.65 -21.31
N LYS A 425 11.35 -27.50 -21.77
CA LYS A 425 12.64 -27.40 -22.47
C LYS A 425 13.35 -26.12 -22.04
N GLN A 426 14.48 -26.29 -21.34
CA GLN A 426 15.45 -25.24 -21.01
C GLN A 426 16.49 -25.15 -22.12
N GLN A 427 16.90 -23.93 -22.49
CA GLN A 427 18.26 -23.63 -22.95
C GLN A 427 18.67 -22.19 -22.52
N PRO A 428 19.98 -21.91 -22.38
CA PRO A 428 20.51 -20.88 -21.50
C PRO A 428 20.75 -19.52 -22.17
N PHE A 429 20.70 -18.49 -21.33
CA PHE A 429 20.97 -17.08 -21.64
C PHE A 429 22.48 -16.80 -21.50
N ASP A 430 23.10 -16.25 -22.54
CA ASP A 430 24.42 -15.64 -22.47
C ASP A 430 24.29 -14.12 -22.34
N GLY A 431 25.16 -13.53 -21.52
CA GLY A 431 25.06 -12.16 -21.05
C GLY A 431 26.04 -11.23 -21.74
N THR A 432 25.63 -10.00 -21.98
CA THR A 432 26.55 -8.85 -21.97
C THR A 432 25.76 -7.54 -21.86
N ILE A 433 25.97 -6.80 -20.76
CA ILE A 433 25.51 -5.41 -20.62
C ILE A 433 26.72 -4.53 -20.32
N ARG A 434 26.98 -3.58 -21.23
CA ARG A 434 27.97 -2.50 -21.10
C ARG A 434 27.49 -1.42 -20.13
N ARG A 435 28.42 -0.86 -19.36
CA ARG A 435 28.27 0.30 -18.44
C ARG A 435 28.61 1.62 -19.14
N LYS A 436 27.88 2.70 -18.79
CA LYS A 436 28.35 4.10 -18.62
C LYS A 436 27.42 4.76 -17.57
N GLN A 437 27.88 5.14 -16.37
CA GLN A 437 28.67 6.30 -15.90
C GLN A 437 27.83 7.54 -15.55
N GLY A 438 27.97 8.01 -14.29
CA GLY A 438 27.63 9.36 -13.83
C GLY A 438 26.75 9.45 -12.57
N GLY A 439 27.33 9.73 -11.39
CA GLY A 439 26.60 10.19 -10.20
C GLY A 439 26.93 9.49 -8.88
N ILE A 440 27.82 10.12 -8.09
CA ILE A 440 28.19 9.90 -6.66
C ILE A 440 27.87 8.51 -6.08
N THR A 441 28.90 7.68 -5.98
CA THR A 441 28.75 6.27 -5.59
C THR A 441 28.35 6.07 -4.13
N ASN A 442 27.45 5.11 -3.91
CA ASN A 442 27.06 4.50 -2.62
C ASN A 442 28.23 4.07 -1.71
N ARG A 443 29.49 4.11 -2.18
CA ARG A 443 30.69 3.70 -1.43
C ARG A 443 31.08 4.69 -0.32
N GLU A 444 30.85 5.99 -0.50
CA GLU A 444 31.20 6.98 0.54
C GLU A 444 30.19 7.01 1.69
N ARG A 445 28.89 6.85 1.41
CA ARG A 445 27.85 6.64 2.43
C ARG A 445 28.00 5.30 3.16
N GLN A 446 28.47 4.26 2.48
CA GLN A 446 28.77 2.97 3.10
C GLN A 446 30.01 3.03 4.01
N LYS A 447 31.09 3.71 3.60
CA LYS A 447 32.32 3.85 4.42
C LYS A 447 32.06 4.36 5.84
N ASN A 448 31.18 5.35 6.00
CA ASN A 448 30.90 5.96 7.32
C ASN A 448 30.02 5.10 8.23
N ASN A 449 29.08 4.31 7.68
CA ASN A 449 28.29 3.35 8.46
C ASN A 449 29.07 2.08 8.84
N TYR A 450 30.07 1.68 8.04
CA TYR A 450 30.84 0.46 8.30
C TYR A 450 31.92 0.64 9.37
N LYS A 451 32.52 1.84 9.49
CA LYS A 451 33.45 2.15 10.59
C LYS A 451 32.73 2.12 11.94
N SER A 452 31.53 2.71 12.02
CA SER A 452 30.73 2.74 13.26
C SER A 452 30.17 1.36 13.68
N LEU A 453 29.92 0.45 12.73
CA LEU A 453 29.48 -0.92 13.03
C LEU A 453 30.62 -1.82 13.50
N ILE A 454 31.85 -1.59 13.03
CA ILE A 454 33.01 -2.38 13.48
C ILE A 454 33.37 -1.98 14.92
N ASP A 455 33.44 -0.69 15.22
CA ASP A 455 33.81 -0.21 16.56
C ASP A 455 32.73 -0.54 17.63
N LEU A 456 31.45 -0.69 17.22
CA LEU A 456 30.35 -1.01 18.14
C LEU A 456 30.19 -2.51 18.44
N TYR A 457 30.61 -3.40 17.53
CA TYR A 457 30.36 -4.84 17.64
C TYR A 457 31.62 -5.69 17.88
N PHE A 458 32.83 -5.17 17.60
CA PHE A 458 34.07 -5.91 17.84
C PHE A 458 34.34 -6.19 19.33
N PRO A 459 34.10 -5.25 20.28
CA PRO A 459 34.24 -5.54 21.71
C PRO A 459 33.16 -6.48 22.26
N LYS A 460 31.97 -6.53 21.64
CA LYS A 460 30.82 -7.35 22.08
C LYS A 460 30.87 -8.81 21.61
N MET A 461 31.66 -9.13 20.58
CA MET A 461 31.87 -10.52 20.15
C MET A 461 32.90 -11.26 21.00
N LEU A 462 33.84 -10.55 21.61
CA LEU A 462 34.83 -11.05 22.57
C LEU A 462 34.39 -10.81 24.02
N ASP A 463 33.09 -10.68 24.25
CA ASP A 463 32.56 -10.51 25.59
C ASP A 463 32.86 -11.78 26.40
N TYR A 464 33.71 -11.59 27.43
CA TYR A 464 34.24 -12.61 28.33
C TYR A 464 33.14 -13.52 28.91
N THR A 465 31.90 -13.00 28.99
CA THR A 465 30.71 -13.71 29.43
C THR A 465 30.26 -14.86 28.52
N ASN A 466 30.48 -14.82 27.20
CA ASN A 466 30.14 -15.94 26.31
C ASN A 466 31.20 -17.06 26.38
N LEU A 467 32.47 -16.71 26.56
CA LEU A 467 33.55 -17.66 26.82
C LEU A 467 33.40 -18.32 28.20
N GLN A 468 33.04 -17.56 29.23
CA GLN A 468 32.73 -18.10 30.57
C GLN A 468 31.53 -19.04 30.57
N LYS A 469 30.50 -18.80 29.73
CA LYS A 469 29.36 -19.72 29.56
C LYS A 469 29.76 -21.02 28.88
N ILE A 470 30.70 -20.99 27.93
CA ILE A 470 31.22 -22.19 27.26
C ILE A 470 32.13 -22.97 28.21
N ILE A 471 32.99 -22.29 28.98
CA ILE A 471 33.82 -22.91 30.02
C ILE A 471 32.94 -23.51 31.13
N GLY A 472 31.89 -22.80 31.56
CA GLY A 472 30.90 -23.33 32.50
C GLY A 472 30.12 -24.52 31.95
N PHE A 473 29.83 -24.55 30.64
CA PHE A 473 29.21 -25.70 29.99
C PHE A 473 30.17 -26.91 29.90
N ALA A 474 31.47 -26.68 29.74
CA ALA A 474 32.50 -27.72 29.75
C ALA A 474 32.74 -28.30 31.15
N VAL A 475 32.69 -27.48 32.21
CA VAL A 475 32.78 -27.93 33.60
C VAL A 475 31.56 -28.78 34.01
N VAL A 476 30.35 -28.37 33.59
CA VAL A 476 29.12 -29.15 33.83
C VAL A 476 29.10 -30.46 33.04
N LEU A 477 29.82 -30.55 31.92
CA LEU A 477 29.93 -31.79 31.16
C LEU A 477 30.76 -32.84 31.88
N ASP A 478 31.75 -32.48 32.71
CA ASP A 478 32.63 -33.44 33.39
C ASP A 478 31.90 -34.27 34.46
N GLU A 479 30.80 -33.75 35.00
CA GLU A 479 29.98 -34.36 36.06
C GLU A 479 28.81 -35.24 35.56
N MET A 480 28.69 -35.46 34.25
CA MET A 480 27.55 -36.19 33.64
C MET A 480 27.87 -37.65 33.25
N ASP A 481 26.84 -38.50 33.20
CA ASP A 481 26.91 -39.89 32.72
C ASP A 481 27.34 -40.00 31.22
N GLU A 482 28.05 -41.07 30.88
CA GLU A 482 28.79 -41.28 29.61
C GLU A 482 27.95 -41.23 28.32
N GLU A 483 26.65 -41.49 28.40
CA GLU A 483 25.75 -41.49 27.23
C GLU A 483 25.21 -40.08 26.92
N ASP A 484 24.91 -39.30 27.97
CA ASP A 484 24.47 -37.90 27.89
C ASP A 484 25.65 -36.95 27.57
N LYS A 485 26.86 -37.29 28.05
CA LYS A 485 28.12 -36.63 27.68
C LYS A 485 28.33 -36.65 26.16
N ARG A 486 28.09 -37.78 25.49
CA ARG A 486 28.34 -37.94 24.04
C ARG A 486 27.45 -37.04 23.18
N GLN A 487 26.14 -37.02 23.42
CA GLN A 487 25.23 -36.15 22.65
C GLN A 487 25.50 -34.65 22.86
N LYS A 488 25.88 -34.24 24.07
CA LYS A 488 26.20 -32.84 24.36
C LYS A 488 27.60 -32.45 23.91
N MET A 489 28.54 -33.39 23.86
CA MET A 489 29.86 -33.20 23.26
C MET A 489 29.76 -32.97 21.75
N ASP A 490 28.85 -33.63 21.03
CA ASP A 490 28.59 -33.34 19.61
C ASP A 490 28.04 -31.91 19.41
N ILE A 491 27.20 -31.44 20.34
CA ILE A 491 26.69 -30.05 20.33
C ILE A 491 27.82 -29.06 20.64
N LEU A 492 28.69 -29.36 21.61
CA LEU A 492 29.84 -28.54 21.95
C LEU A 492 30.86 -28.50 20.80
N TYR A 493 31.14 -29.64 20.17
CA TYR A 493 31.98 -29.74 18.98
C TYR A 493 31.38 -28.95 17.82
N PHE A 494 30.07 -29.06 17.59
CA PHE A 494 29.38 -28.27 16.57
C PHE A 494 29.45 -26.77 16.85
N LEU A 495 29.30 -26.35 18.11
CA LEU A 495 29.45 -24.96 18.53
C LEU A 495 30.89 -24.44 18.37
N LEU A 496 31.89 -25.22 18.74
CA LEU A 496 33.30 -24.89 18.55
C LEU A 496 33.69 -24.85 17.07
N LEU A 497 33.21 -25.82 16.27
CA LEU A 497 33.46 -25.87 14.83
C LEU A 497 32.78 -24.70 14.11
N THR A 498 31.57 -24.32 14.53
CA THR A 498 30.88 -23.14 13.96
C THR A 498 31.53 -21.83 14.39
N MET A 499 32.01 -21.71 15.63
CA MET A 499 32.81 -20.56 16.08
C MET A 499 34.12 -20.44 15.30
N ASN A 500 34.84 -21.55 15.11
CA ASN A 500 36.06 -21.61 14.29
C ASN A 500 35.77 -21.27 12.83
N LEU A 501 34.68 -21.77 12.25
CA LEU A 501 34.27 -21.43 10.89
C LEU A 501 33.95 -19.93 10.75
N ILE A 502 33.25 -19.35 11.72
CA ILE A 502 32.97 -17.91 11.78
C ILE A 502 34.28 -17.11 11.88
N PHE A 503 35.21 -17.53 12.74
CA PHE A 503 36.52 -16.90 12.90
C PHE A 503 37.34 -16.97 11.60
N CYS A 504 37.40 -18.14 10.95
CA CYS A 504 38.04 -18.32 9.64
C CYS A 504 37.41 -17.45 8.55
N LEU A 505 36.07 -17.33 8.52
CA LEU A 505 35.36 -16.47 7.56
C LEU A 505 35.62 -14.98 7.80
N VAL A 506 35.74 -14.55 9.07
CA VAL A 506 36.11 -13.19 9.45
C VAL A 506 37.56 -12.90 9.07
N LEU A 507 38.49 -13.81 9.34
CA LEU A 507 39.90 -13.70 8.94
C LEU A 507 40.06 -13.68 7.42
N ARG A 508 39.37 -14.57 6.70
CA ARG A 508 39.35 -14.58 5.22
C ARG A 508 38.82 -13.26 4.67
N ARG A 509 37.79 -12.68 5.29
CA ARG A 509 37.25 -11.37 4.90
C ARG A 509 38.21 -10.23 5.23
N LYS A 510 38.91 -10.28 6.37
CA LYS A 510 40.00 -9.35 6.72
C LYS A 510 41.15 -9.42 5.71
N MET A 511 41.58 -10.62 5.32
CA MET A 511 42.59 -10.84 4.29
C MET A 511 42.16 -10.32 2.91
N ILE A 512 40.90 -10.51 2.52
CA ILE A 512 40.36 -9.97 1.27
C ILE A 512 40.36 -8.43 1.31
N ILE A 513 40.02 -7.82 2.46
CA ILE A 513 40.05 -6.36 2.66
C ILE A 513 41.49 -5.83 2.66
N GLU A 514 42.44 -6.53 3.29
CA GLU A 514 43.88 -6.24 3.28
C GLU A 514 44.48 -6.32 1.87
N ARG A 515 44.19 -7.38 1.13
CA ARG A 515 44.59 -7.51 -0.29
C ARG A 515 43.98 -6.41 -1.14
N ALA A 516 42.71 -6.06 -0.93
CA ALA A 516 42.08 -4.94 -1.61
C ALA A 516 42.73 -3.60 -1.24
N ARG A 517 43.16 -3.40 0.00
CA ARG A 517 43.91 -2.20 0.43
C ARG A 517 45.31 -2.13 -0.18
N LYS A 518 46.01 -3.27 -0.28
CA LYS A 518 47.33 -3.38 -0.94
C LYS A 518 47.27 -3.23 -2.47
N MET A 519 46.14 -3.51 -3.11
CA MET A 519 45.93 -3.23 -4.55
C MET A 519 45.48 -1.79 -4.82
N ILE A 520 45.14 -1.01 -3.79
CA ILE A 520 44.70 0.39 -3.88
C ILE A 520 45.83 1.37 -3.51
N LYS A 521 46.83 0.91 -2.76
CA LYS A 521 48.16 1.54 -2.69
C LYS A 521 49.00 1.08 -3.87
#